data_AF-A0AAX3SWI7-F1
#
_entry.id   AF-A0AAX3SWI7-F1
#
_cell.length_a   1.000
_cell.length_b   1.000
_cell.length_c   1.000
_cell.angle_alpha   90.00
_cell.angle_beta   90.00
_cell.angle_gamma   90.00
#
_symmetry.space_group_name_H-M   'P 1'
#
loop_
_entity.id
_entity.type
_entity.pdbx_description
1 polymer ?
#
loop_
_entity_poly.entity_id
_entity_poly.type
_entity_poly.pdbx_seq_one_letter_code
_entity_poly.pdbx_strand_id
1 'polypeptide(L)'
;MATTAIFKFKLNQQKIILWYNKVTIFMIISLYLGIIITLSILPLSTLSKLFHLNNDQNFKNIWFFCLAVCGFGLIFSIISAISVWLTNYEEYINYKFQFIILNIISLNFLNLISNLIIYSYETKVSDLLFTNVIKRKRFLINLGIWKWKTFDIVIIGMFAAVTLALAYLETLLPNLPHGGGVALKYLPLTIIAFFHSALAGFFVGSISALMSLLFIPSVFIVSPWSYLLDYFIPMIIPMIAGFMRFKVNNDKKNITYVNYIIICFSIIGLIALSQILGGVIIWTTLFPASVWPGYSNWLYAIVYNFIHSFLFTYPIMQIVIPLALRGLAPVFWQRYLKYDN
;
A
#
# COMPACT_ATOMS: atom_id res chain seq x y z
N MET A 1 1.17 -43.43 -18.01
CA MET A 1 1.23 -41.98 -18.33
C MET A 1 -0.18 -41.43 -18.31
N ALA A 2 -0.65 -40.92 -17.17
CA ALA A 2 -1.92 -40.20 -17.13
C ALA A 2 -1.67 -38.77 -17.60
N THR A 3 -2.27 -38.39 -18.72
CA THR A 3 -2.35 -37.01 -19.17
C THR A 3 -3.18 -36.22 -18.16
N THR A 4 -2.52 -35.65 -17.14
CA THR A 4 -3.17 -34.78 -16.16
C THR A 4 -3.67 -33.52 -16.88
N ALA A 5 -4.99 -33.42 -17.01
CA ALA A 5 -5.65 -32.31 -17.68
C ALA A 5 -5.26 -30.97 -17.02
N ILE A 6 -4.70 -30.07 -17.81
CA ILE A 6 -4.49 -28.67 -17.41
C ILE A 6 -5.87 -28.02 -17.31
N PHE A 7 -6.35 -27.70 -16.10
CA PHE A 7 -7.51 -26.81 -15.99
C PHE A 7 -7.03 -25.37 -16.19
N LYS A 8 -6.90 -25.01 -17.46
CA LYS A 8 -6.79 -23.61 -17.90
C LYS A 8 -8.17 -23.18 -18.34
N PHE A 9 -8.63 -22.02 -17.93
CA PHE A 9 -9.88 -21.50 -18.48
C PHE A 9 -9.73 -21.41 -20.00
N LYS A 10 -10.75 -21.87 -20.73
CA LYS A 10 -10.79 -21.73 -22.19
C LYS A 10 -10.72 -20.24 -22.54
N LEU A 11 -10.23 -19.91 -23.73
CA LEU A 11 -10.08 -18.51 -24.18
C LEU A 11 -11.36 -17.67 -23.95
N ASN A 12 -12.54 -18.24 -24.22
CA ASN A 12 -13.82 -17.58 -23.98
C ASN A 12 -14.07 -17.32 -22.49
N GLN A 13 -13.75 -18.26 -21.62
CA GLN A 13 -13.86 -18.10 -20.16
C GLN A 13 -12.87 -17.05 -19.64
N GLN A 14 -11.64 -17.01 -20.15
CA GLN A 14 -10.65 -15.98 -19.80
C GLN A 14 -11.15 -14.57 -20.14
N LYS A 15 -11.74 -14.41 -21.34
CA LYS A 15 -12.35 -13.14 -21.76
C LYS A 15 -13.52 -12.75 -20.85
N ILE A 16 -14.38 -13.71 -20.49
CA ILE A 16 -15.50 -13.49 -19.55
C ILE A 16 -14.98 -13.04 -18.18
N ILE A 17 -13.95 -13.69 -17.65
CA ILE A 17 -13.34 -13.33 -16.35
C ILE A 17 -12.81 -11.90 -16.35
N LEU A 18 -12.03 -11.52 -17.37
CA LEU A 18 -11.52 -10.16 -17.48
C LEU A 18 -12.65 -9.15 -17.62
N TRP A 19 -13.66 -9.47 -18.44
CA TRP A 19 -14.79 -8.57 -18.67
C TRP A 19 -15.63 -8.41 -17.40
N TYR A 20 -15.89 -9.49 -16.66
CA TYR A 20 -16.53 -9.46 -15.35
C TYR A 20 -15.80 -8.49 -14.42
N ASN A 21 -14.48 -8.64 -14.27
CA ASN A 21 -13.68 -7.75 -13.42
C ASN A 21 -13.67 -6.29 -13.89
N LYS A 22 -13.69 -6.05 -15.21
CA LYS A 22 -13.80 -4.68 -15.76
C LYS A 22 -15.12 -4.03 -15.38
N VAL A 23 -16.22 -4.78 -15.45
CA VAL A 23 -17.57 -4.27 -15.19
C VAL A 23 -17.82 -4.05 -13.70
N THR A 24 -17.43 -5.02 -12.87
CA THR A 24 -17.73 -4.99 -11.44
C THR A 24 -17.01 -3.89 -10.67
N ILE A 25 -15.85 -3.43 -11.16
CA ILE A 25 -15.16 -2.28 -10.56
C ILE A 25 -16.01 -1.00 -10.67
N PHE A 26 -16.77 -0.82 -11.75
CA PHE A 26 -17.63 0.35 -11.90
C PHE A 26 -18.76 0.40 -10.88
N MET A 27 -19.25 -0.75 -10.39
CA MET A 27 -20.25 -0.77 -9.31
C MET A 27 -19.71 -0.08 -8.05
N ILE A 28 -18.45 -0.31 -7.72
CA ILE A 28 -17.81 0.24 -6.52
C ILE A 28 -17.46 1.72 -6.72
N ILE A 29 -16.95 2.08 -7.89
CA ILE A 29 -16.72 3.49 -8.25
C ILE A 29 -18.02 4.28 -8.12
N SER A 30 -19.12 3.77 -8.69
CA SER A 30 -20.45 4.40 -8.60
C SER A 30 -20.95 4.48 -7.16
N LEU A 31 -20.70 3.46 -6.33
CA LEU A 31 -21.07 3.48 -4.91
C LEU A 31 -20.30 4.56 -4.15
N TYR A 32 -18.99 4.66 -4.31
CA TYR A 32 -18.20 5.73 -3.67
C TYR A 32 -18.58 7.11 -4.16
N LEU A 33 -18.77 7.30 -5.47
CA LEU A 33 -19.23 8.57 -6.03
C LEU A 33 -20.62 8.93 -5.48
N GLY A 34 -21.54 7.98 -5.42
CA GLY A 34 -22.88 8.18 -4.85
C GLY A 34 -22.81 8.62 -3.39
N ILE A 35 -21.97 7.97 -2.57
CA ILE A 35 -21.77 8.36 -1.17
C ILE A 35 -21.15 9.76 -1.08
N ILE A 36 -20.11 10.07 -1.87
CA ILE A 36 -19.46 11.39 -1.83
C ILE A 36 -20.45 12.50 -2.25
N ILE A 37 -21.19 12.29 -3.33
CA ILE A 37 -22.18 13.26 -3.84
C ILE A 37 -23.29 13.47 -2.80
N THR A 38 -23.85 12.39 -2.25
CA THR A 38 -24.90 12.49 -1.23
C THR A 38 -24.41 13.22 0.02
N LEU A 39 -23.22 12.89 0.52
CA LEU A 39 -22.60 13.58 1.66
C LEU A 39 -22.28 15.06 1.36
N SER A 40 -21.99 15.41 0.11
CA SER A 40 -21.63 16.78 -0.29
C SER A 40 -22.85 17.68 -0.53
N ILE A 41 -23.96 17.12 -0.99
CA ILE A 41 -25.18 17.88 -1.33
C ILE A 41 -26.14 18.00 -0.14
N LEU A 42 -26.25 16.95 0.68
CA LEU A 42 -27.24 16.93 1.75
C LEU A 42 -26.85 17.92 2.88
N PRO A 43 -27.79 18.78 3.31
CA PRO A 43 -27.56 19.64 4.46
C PRO A 43 -27.21 18.82 5.70
N LEU A 44 -26.26 19.34 6.49
CA LEU A 44 -25.80 18.69 7.73
C LEU A 44 -26.97 18.37 8.68
N SER A 45 -27.98 19.25 8.73
CA SER A 45 -29.20 19.09 9.54
C SER A 45 -30.06 17.90 9.11
N THR A 46 -30.19 17.64 7.81
CA THR A 46 -30.93 16.49 7.27
C THR A 46 -30.21 15.20 7.58
N LEU A 47 -28.88 15.20 7.43
CA LEU A 47 -28.05 14.03 7.63
C LEU A 47 -27.95 13.70 9.15
N SER A 48 -27.91 14.71 10.03
CA SER A 48 -27.93 14.52 11.50
C SER A 48 -29.21 13.85 11.99
N LYS A 49 -30.36 14.22 11.41
CA LYS A 49 -31.66 13.58 11.71
C LYS A 49 -31.69 12.12 11.25
N LEU A 50 -31.12 11.83 10.08
CA LEU A 50 -31.08 10.47 9.51
C LEU A 50 -30.25 9.50 10.37
N PHE A 51 -29.14 9.98 10.94
CA PHE A 51 -28.25 9.16 11.77
C PHE A 51 -28.57 9.18 13.28
N HIS A 52 -29.63 9.89 13.70
CA HIS A 52 -30.00 10.04 15.10
C HIS A 52 -28.85 10.52 16.01
N LEU A 53 -27.99 11.39 15.48
CA LEU A 53 -26.85 11.92 16.21
C LEU A 53 -27.22 13.29 16.81
N ASN A 54 -27.15 13.39 18.13
CA ASN A 54 -27.52 14.61 18.89
C ASN A 54 -26.37 15.61 19.07
N ASN A 55 -25.16 15.30 18.59
CA ASN A 55 -23.97 16.14 18.75
C ASN A 55 -23.41 16.53 17.38
N ASP A 56 -23.56 17.81 17.03
CA ASP A 56 -23.13 18.40 15.76
C ASP A 56 -21.63 18.22 15.48
N GLN A 57 -20.79 18.19 16.51
CA GLN A 57 -19.35 18.03 16.34
C GLN A 57 -18.97 16.58 16.03
N ASN A 58 -19.56 15.62 16.76
CA ASN A 58 -19.37 14.19 16.48
C ASN A 58 -19.86 13.85 15.08
N PHE A 59 -20.97 14.48 14.67
CA PHE A 59 -21.52 14.34 13.35
C PHE A 59 -20.58 14.83 12.25
N LYS A 60 -20.03 16.05 12.38
CA LYS A 60 -19.04 16.61 11.45
C LYS A 60 -17.80 15.70 11.35
N ASN A 61 -17.33 15.16 12.47
CA ASN A 61 -16.19 14.25 12.49
C ASN A 61 -16.47 12.95 11.70
N ILE A 62 -17.62 12.31 11.93
CA ILE A 62 -18.05 11.12 11.18
C ILE A 62 -18.19 11.46 9.70
N TRP A 63 -18.76 12.62 9.36
CA TRP A 63 -18.94 13.08 8.00
C TRP A 63 -17.60 13.23 7.25
N PHE A 64 -16.63 13.93 7.85
CA PHE A 64 -15.28 14.06 7.27
C PHE A 64 -14.55 12.72 7.15
N PHE A 65 -14.67 11.86 8.16
CA PHE A 65 -14.12 10.50 8.10
C PHE A 65 -14.70 9.71 6.93
N CYS A 66 -16.02 9.71 6.77
CA CYS A 66 -16.69 9.03 5.67
C CYS A 66 -16.25 9.57 4.30
N LEU A 67 -16.14 10.90 4.15
CA LEU A 67 -15.63 11.51 2.93
C LEU A 67 -14.19 11.09 2.63
N ALA A 68 -13.32 11.06 3.65
CA ALA A 68 -11.93 10.64 3.49
C ALA A 68 -11.85 9.17 3.06
N VAL A 69 -12.54 8.26 3.77
CA VAL A 69 -12.56 6.83 3.45
C VAL A 69 -13.12 6.59 2.05
N CYS A 70 -14.21 7.25 1.68
CA CYS A 70 -14.79 7.12 0.35
C CYS A 70 -13.90 7.72 -0.74
N GLY A 71 -13.25 8.86 -0.47
CA GLY A 71 -12.29 9.48 -1.39
C GLY A 71 -11.08 8.59 -1.65
N PHE A 72 -10.48 8.05 -0.60
CA PHE A 72 -9.39 7.07 -0.73
C PHE A 72 -9.86 5.80 -1.46
N GLY A 73 -11.00 5.23 -1.04
CA GLY A 73 -11.60 4.05 -1.68
C GLY A 73 -11.88 4.24 -3.16
N LEU A 74 -12.34 5.44 -3.55
CA LEU A 74 -12.56 5.82 -4.94
C LEU A 74 -11.25 5.85 -5.73
N ILE A 75 -10.20 6.49 -5.21
CA ILE A 75 -8.90 6.56 -5.90
C ILE A 75 -8.34 5.15 -6.13
N PHE A 76 -8.35 4.29 -5.10
CA PHE A 76 -7.90 2.91 -5.25
C PHE A 76 -8.76 2.10 -6.23
N SER A 77 -10.08 2.35 -6.27
CA SER A 77 -10.98 1.74 -7.24
C SER A 77 -10.68 2.19 -8.67
N ILE A 78 -10.34 3.47 -8.89
CA ILE A 78 -9.94 4.00 -10.19
C ILE A 78 -8.60 3.39 -10.64
N ILE A 79 -7.62 3.31 -9.74
CA ILE A 79 -6.33 2.65 -10.02
C ILE A 79 -6.57 1.16 -10.37
N SER A 80 -7.45 0.49 -9.64
CA SER A 80 -7.84 -0.90 -9.92
C SER A 80 -8.49 -1.04 -11.29
N ALA A 81 -9.40 -0.12 -11.66
CA ALA A 81 -10.01 -0.09 -12.99
C ALA A 81 -8.92 0.04 -14.08
N ILE A 82 -8.07 1.06 -13.99
CA ILE A 82 -7.00 1.30 -14.97
C ILE A 82 -6.13 0.04 -15.12
N SER A 83 -5.75 -0.58 -14.00
CA SER A 83 -4.94 -1.81 -14.00
C SER A 83 -5.64 -2.96 -14.72
N VAL A 84 -6.88 -3.29 -14.36
CA VAL A 84 -7.64 -4.38 -15.00
C VAL A 84 -7.86 -4.12 -16.50
N TRP A 85 -8.07 -2.86 -16.89
CA TRP A 85 -8.25 -2.47 -18.28
C TRP A 85 -7.00 -2.65 -19.14
N LEU A 86 -5.82 -2.43 -18.56
CA LEU A 86 -4.54 -2.54 -19.24
C LEU A 86 -3.96 -3.97 -19.22
N THR A 87 -4.37 -4.82 -18.28
CA THR A 87 -3.87 -6.20 -18.20
C THR A 87 -4.53 -7.13 -19.22
N ASN A 88 -3.72 -8.02 -19.80
CA ASN A 88 -4.22 -9.26 -20.38
C ASN A 88 -4.40 -10.35 -19.31
N TYR A 89 -4.96 -11.49 -19.69
CA TYR A 89 -5.28 -12.57 -18.74
C TYR A 89 -4.05 -13.11 -18.02
N GLU A 90 -2.95 -13.29 -18.74
CA GLU A 90 -1.72 -13.84 -18.15
C GLU A 90 -1.09 -12.86 -17.15
N GLU A 91 -1.07 -11.58 -17.48
CA GLU A 91 -0.65 -10.50 -16.58
C GLU A 91 -1.56 -10.40 -15.35
N TYR A 92 -2.87 -10.51 -15.55
CA TYR A 92 -3.86 -10.53 -14.46
C TYR A 92 -3.63 -11.66 -13.45
N ILE A 93 -3.32 -12.88 -13.93
CA ILE A 93 -2.97 -14.01 -13.06
C ILE A 93 -1.59 -13.83 -12.42
N ASN A 94 -0.62 -13.31 -13.16
CA ASN A 94 0.75 -13.09 -12.65
C ASN A 94 0.79 -12.02 -11.55
N TYR A 95 -0.07 -11.00 -11.62
CA TYR A 95 -0.12 -9.87 -10.67
C TYR A 95 -1.23 -10.00 -9.62
N LYS A 96 -1.72 -11.23 -9.38
CA LYS A 96 -2.86 -11.51 -8.49
C LYS A 96 -2.82 -10.82 -7.12
N PHE A 97 -1.65 -10.72 -6.48
CA PHE A 97 -1.52 -10.09 -5.16
C PHE A 97 -1.73 -8.58 -5.21
N GLN A 98 -1.37 -7.92 -6.31
CA GLN A 98 -1.68 -6.50 -6.50
C GLN A 98 -3.18 -6.29 -6.59
N PHE A 99 -3.90 -7.11 -7.35
CA PHE A 99 -5.37 -7.03 -7.44
C PHE A 99 -6.05 -7.37 -6.11
N ILE A 100 -5.55 -8.35 -5.36
CA ILE A 100 -6.05 -8.66 -4.01
C ILE A 100 -5.88 -7.45 -3.09
N ILE A 101 -4.68 -6.86 -3.04
CA ILE A 101 -4.39 -5.71 -2.18
C ILE A 101 -5.21 -4.49 -2.59
N LEU A 102 -5.30 -4.19 -3.88
CA LEU A 102 -6.14 -3.11 -4.38
C LEU A 102 -7.61 -3.29 -3.98
N ASN A 103 -8.15 -4.50 -4.10
CA ASN A 103 -9.52 -4.78 -3.69
C ASN A 103 -9.71 -4.70 -2.16
N ILE A 104 -8.72 -5.09 -1.36
CA ILE A 104 -8.78 -4.92 0.10
C ILE A 104 -8.79 -3.44 0.47
N ILE A 105 -7.84 -2.66 -0.07
CA ILE A 105 -7.72 -1.23 0.24
C ILE A 105 -8.94 -0.45 -0.28
N SER A 106 -9.45 -0.80 -1.46
CA SER A 106 -10.64 -0.18 -2.02
C SER A 106 -11.95 -0.72 -1.43
N LEU A 107 -11.90 -1.62 -0.44
CA LEU A 107 -13.05 -2.33 0.14
C LEU A 107 -13.97 -3.01 -0.91
N ASN A 108 -13.38 -3.48 -2.01
CA ASN A 108 -14.07 -4.19 -3.08
C ASN A 108 -14.20 -5.68 -2.78
N PHE A 109 -15.05 -5.99 -1.80
CA PHE A 109 -15.28 -7.37 -1.36
C PHE A 109 -15.82 -8.28 -2.46
N LEU A 110 -16.67 -7.75 -3.35
CA LEU A 110 -17.22 -8.52 -4.47
C LEU A 110 -16.10 -9.04 -5.38
N ASN A 111 -15.22 -8.14 -5.86
CA ASN A 111 -14.09 -8.56 -6.69
C ASN A 111 -13.03 -9.31 -5.90
N LEU A 112 -12.85 -9.03 -4.61
CA LEU A 112 -11.96 -9.80 -3.77
C LEU A 112 -12.38 -11.28 -3.75
N ILE A 113 -13.65 -11.55 -3.47
CA ILE A 113 -14.19 -12.92 -3.43
C ILE A 113 -14.06 -13.57 -4.80
N SER A 114 -14.48 -12.89 -5.87
CA SER A 114 -14.38 -13.43 -7.24
C SER A 114 -12.92 -13.76 -7.61
N ASN A 115 -11.99 -12.85 -7.32
CA ASN A 115 -10.58 -13.02 -7.61
C ASN A 115 -9.98 -14.20 -6.83
N LEU A 116 -10.32 -14.35 -5.54
CA LEU A 116 -9.88 -15.49 -4.73
C LEU A 116 -10.37 -16.82 -5.32
N ILE A 117 -11.61 -16.87 -5.81
CA ILE A 117 -12.17 -18.04 -6.48
C ILE A 117 -11.38 -18.30 -7.78
N ILE A 118 -11.29 -17.32 -8.68
CA ILE A 118 -10.58 -17.44 -9.97
C ILE A 118 -9.13 -17.91 -9.78
N TYR A 119 -8.40 -17.30 -8.85
CA TYR A 119 -7.01 -17.63 -8.58
C TYR A 119 -6.82 -19.01 -7.96
N SER A 120 -7.87 -19.58 -7.34
CA SER A 120 -7.83 -20.96 -6.86
C SER A 120 -7.96 -21.98 -8.00
N TYR A 121 -8.65 -21.61 -9.10
CA TYR A 121 -8.89 -22.48 -10.27
C TYR A 121 -7.82 -22.39 -11.38
N GLU A 122 -7.19 -21.24 -11.64
CA GLU A 122 -6.24 -21.00 -12.77
C GLU A 122 -4.85 -21.65 -12.64
N THR A 123 -4.74 -22.79 -11.97
CA THR A 123 -3.43 -23.36 -11.67
C THR A 123 -2.75 -23.90 -12.93
N LYS A 124 -1.62 -23.29 -13.33
CA LYS A 124 -0.73 -23.79 -14.39
C LYS A 124 -0.26 -25.20 -14.07
N VAL A 125 -0.11 -26.08 -15.07
CA VAL A 125 0.35 -27.46 -14.83
C VAL A 125 1.84 -27.59 -14.41
N SER A 126 2.63 -26.53 -14.58
CA SER A 126 3.92 -26.39 -13.89
C SER A 126 3.77 -26.31 -12.35
N ASP A 127 2.56 -26.02 -11.85
CA ASP A 127 2.20 -26.08 -10.43
C ASP A 127 1.42 -27.37 -10.07
N LEU A 128 1.22 -28.31 -11.01
CA LEU A 128 0.52 -29.60 -10.79
C LEU A 128 1.46 -30.81 -10.75
N LEU A 129 2.72 -30.70 -11.20
CA LEU A 129 3.69 -31.78 -11.03
C LEU A 129 4.46 -31.76 -9.72
N PHE A 130 4.08 -30.87 -8.80
CA PHE A 130 4.58 -30.93 -7.44
C PHE A 130 3.47 -30.54 -6.46
N THR A 131 3.30 -31.39 -5.47
CA THR A 131 2.37 -31.28 -4.35
C THR A 131 2.31 -29.88 -3.74
N ASN A 132 1.19 -29.56 -3.05
CA ASN A 132 0.88 -28.32 -2.31
C ASN A 132 2.05 -27.62 -1.57
N VAL A 133 3.11 -28.37 -1.28
CA VAL A 133 4.41 -27.93 -0.74
C VAL A 133 5.07 -26.84 -1.59
N ILE A 134 5.04 -26.87 -2.93
CA ILE A 134 5.79 -25.88 -3.75
C ILE A 134 5.11 -24.52 -3.79
N LYS A 135 3.77 -24.45 -3.88
CA LYS A 135 3.03 -23.18 -3.79
C LYS A 135 3.23 -22.54 -2.42
N ARG A 136 3.12 -23.35 -1.36
CA ARG A 136 3.45 -22.93 0.00
C ARG A 136 4.90 -22.46 0.06
N LYS A 137 5.85 -23.20 -0.50
CA LYS A 137 7.27 -22.81 -0.55
C LYS A 137 7.48 -21.49 -1.27
N ARG A 138 6.86 -21.24 -2.42
CA ARG A 138 6.98 -19.96 -3.16
C ARG A 138 6.34 -18.79 -2.41
N PHE A 139 5.18 -19.00 -1.79
CA PHE A 139 4.56 -17.99 -0.94
C PHE A 139 5.40 -17.69 0.30
N LEU A 140 5.93 -18.71 0.98
CA LEU A 140 6.88 -18.59 2.08
C LEU A 140 8.16 -17.87 1.63
N ILE A 141 8.67 -18.14 0.43
CA ILE A 141 9.79 -17.42 -0.18
C ILE A 141 9.43 -15.96 -0.53
N ASN A 142 8.21 -15.62 -0.91
CA ASN A 142 7.86 -14.20 -1.08
C ASN A 142 7.70 -13.50 0.27
N LEU A 143 7.17 -14.22 1.27
CA LEU A 143 7.08 -13.76 2.65
C LEU A 143 8.46 -13.49 3.26
N GLY A 144 9.48 -14.30 2.97
CA GLY A 144 10.75 -14.23 3.70
C GLY A 144 11.13 -15.47 4.49
N ILE A 145 10.27 -16.49 4.50
CA ILE A 145 10.39 -17.67 5.37
C ILE A 145 11.24 -18.72 4.65
N TRP A 146 12.55 -18.53 4.73
CA TRP A 146 13.57 -19.51 4.37
C TRP A 146 14.78 -19.38 5.30
N LYS A 147 15.74 -20.30 5.18
CA LYS A 147 17.00 -20.20 5.94
C LYS A 147 17.85 -19.06 5.39
N TRP A 148 17.84 -17.93 6.07
CA TRP A 148 18.62 -16.76 5.68
C TRP A 148 20.12 -17.07 5.76
N LYS A 149 20.85 -16.60 4.76
CA LYS A 149 22.30 -16.65 4.70
C LYS A 149 22.88 -15.38 5.33
N THR A 150 24.17 -15.41 5.66
CA THR A 150 24.90 -14.24 6.16
C THR A 150 24.69 -13.02 5.26
N PHE A 151 24.68 -13.22 3.94
CA PHE A 151 24.41 -12.15 2.99
C PHE A 151 23.04 -11.47 3.19
N ASP A 152 21.98 -12.24 3.42
CA ASP A 152 20.62 -11.71 3.62
C ASP A 152 20.60 -10.79 4.85
N ILE A 153 21.24 -11.24 5.94
CA ILE A 153 21.38 -10.49 7.19
C ILE A 153 22.20 -9.21 6.97
N VAL A 154 23.31 -9.29 6.23
CA VAL A 154 24.16 -8.13 5.91
C VAL A 154 23.39 -7.11 5.06
N ILE A 155 22.63 -7.57 4.06
CA ILE A 155 21.82 -6.68 3.23
C ILE A 155 20.72 -6.01 4.07
N ILE A 156 20.07 -6.74 4.96
CA ILE A 156 19.05 -6.18 5.87
C ILE A 156 19.70 -5.11 6.77
N GLY A 157 20.86 -5.39 7.36
CA GLY A 157 21.61 -4.42 8.17
C GLY A 157 22.00 -3.18 7.37
N MET A 158 22.49 -3.35 6.14
CA MET A 158 22.85 -2.25 5.25
C MET A 158 21.63 -1.39 4.90
N PHE A 159 20.50 -2.01 4.56
CA PHE A 159 19.27 -1.27 4.26
C PHE A 159 18.70 -0.56 5.50
N ALA A 160 18.85 -1.12 6.70
CA ALA A 160 18.50 -0.43 7.94
C ALA A 160 19.39 0.80 8.17
N ALA A 161 20.70 0.66 7.97
CA ALA A 161 21.64 1.78 8.06
C ALA A 161 21.33 2.88 7.04
N VAL A 162 21.05 2.53 5.77
CA VAL A 162 20.63 3.50 4.74
C VAL A 162 19.30 4.16 5.09
N THR A 163 18.35 3.40 5.63
CA THR A 163 17.05 3.95 6.09
C THR A 163 17.26 4.99 7.19
N LEU A 164 18.10 4.70 8.17
CA LEU A 164 18.43 5.63 9.26
C LEU A 164 19.21 6.85 8.75
N ALA A 165 20.17 6.66 7.84
CA ALA A 165 20.92 7.76 7.24
C ALA A 165 19.99 8.69 6.46
N LEU A 166 19.07 8.15 5.66
CA LEU A 166 18.07 8.95 4.97
C LEU A 166 17.14 9.64 5.96
N ALA A 167 16.67 8.95 7.00
CA ALA A 167 15.83 9.56 8.05
C ALA A 167 16.54 10.71 8.76
N TYR A 168 17.86 10.62 8.97
CA TYR A 168 18.65 11.72 9.49
C TYR A 168 18.73 12.89 8.50
N LEU A 169 18.93 12.61 7.20
CA LEU A 169 18.93 13.66 6.16
C LEU A 169 17.59 14.39 6.05
N GLU A 170 16.46 13.72 6.35
CA GLU A 170 15.15 14.39 6.42
C GLU A 170 15.13 15.55 7.41
N THR A 171 15.91 15.47 8.50
CA THR A 171 16.00 16.55 9.50
C THR A 171 16.63 17.83 8.95
N LEU A 172 17.37 17.72 7.84
CA LEU A 172 17.99 18.85 7.14
C LEU A 172 17.07 19.44 6.05
N LEU A 173 15.96 18.77 5.73
CA LEU A 173 14.99 19.22 4.73
C LEU A 173 13.93 20.13 5.37
N PRO A 174 13.26 20.98 4.57
CA PRO A 174 12.15 21.80 5.06
C PRO A 174 11.05 20.92 5.66
N ASN A 175 10.63 21.29 6.88
CA ASN A 175 9.58 20.60 7.62
C ASN A 175 8.36 21.49 7.82
N LEU A 176 7.19 20.86 7.88
CA LEU A 176 5.93 21.52 8.21
C LEU A 176 5.88 21.86 9.71
N PRO A 177 5.07 22.87 10.11
CA PRO A 177 4.90 23.25 11.50
C PRO A 177 4.30 22.10 12.31
N HIS A 178 4.98 21.66 13.37
CA HIS A 178 4.61 20.49 14.19
C HIS A 178 4.96 19.11 13.58
N GLY A 179 5.87 19.09 12.60
CA GLY A 179 6.50 17.85 12.11
C GLY A 179 5.96 17.38 10.76
N GLY A 180 6.62 16.41 10.15
CA GLY A 180 6.33 16.02 8.76
C GLY A 180 7.09 16.92 7.76
N GLY A 181 7.48 16.33 6.64
CA GLY A 181 8.34 16.94 5.65
C GLY A 181 8.51 16.01 4.45
N VAL A 182 9.67 15.98 3.83
CA VAL A 182 10.00 14.98 2.82
C VAL A 182 10.47 13.71 3.53
N ALA A 183 9.81 12.56 3.31
CA ALA A 183 10.21 11.29 3.93
C ALA A 183 10.97 10.35 2.97
N LEU A 184 12.30 10.49 2.94
CA LEU A 184 13.20 9.66 2.12
C LEU A 184 13.37 8.23 2.63
N LYS A 185 13.18 8.00 3.93
CA LYS A 185 13.35 6.70 4.61
C LYS A 185 12.48 5.58 4.04
N TYR A 186 11.33 5.90 3.44
CA TYR A 186 10.46 4.89 2.82
C TYR A 186 11.04 4.31 1.52
N LEU A 187 12.04 4.95 0.91
CA LEU A 187 12.71 4.47 -0.29
C LEU A 187 13.41 3.12 -0.06
N PRO A 188 14.45 3.03 0.81
CA PRO A 188 15.15 1.77 1.06
C PRO A 188 14.22 0.68 1.57
N LEU A 189 13.26 1.02 2.44
CA LEU A 189 12.27 0.10 2.98
C LEU A 189 11.41 -0.55 1.88
N THR A 190 10.93 0.25 0.93
CA THR A 190 10.16 -0.24 -0.22
C THR A 190 11.01 -1.10 -1.14
N ILE A 191 12.25 -0.67 -1.40
CA ILE A 191 13.18 -1.35 -2.31
C ILE A 191 13.50 -2.75 -1.77
N ILE A 192 13.96 -2.87 -0.50
CA ILE A 192 14.31 -4.15 0.10
C ILE A 192 13.11 -5.10 0.20
N ALA A 193 11.94 -4.58 0.57
CA ALA A 193 10.71 -5.36 0.63
C ALA A 193 10.39 -5.98 -0.74
N PHE A 194 10.48 -5.18 -1.80
CA PHE A 194 10.19 -5.60 -3.16
C PHE A 194 11.19 -6.66 -3.66
N PHE A 195 12.50 -6.39 -3.63
CA PHE A 195 13.46 -7.30 -4.27
C PHE A 195 13.83 -8.51 -3.41
N HIS A 196 13.85 -8.39 -2.06
CA HIS A 196 14.27 -9.46 -1.15
C HIS A 196 13.09 -10.25 -0.56
N SER A 197 12.30 -9.67 0.35
CA SER A 197 11.05 -10.27 0.90
C SER A 197 10.25 -9.29 1.74
N ALA A 198 8.96 -9.58 1.94
CA ALA A 198 8.12 -8.81 2.87
C ALA A 198 8.71 -8.79 4.29
N LEU A 199 9.21 -9.93 4.82
CA LEU A 199 9.86 -9.97 6.12
C LEU A 199 11.14 -9.14 6.16
N ALA A 200 11.97 -9.14 5.10
CA ALA A 200 13.13 -8.25 5.09
C ALA A 200 12.71 -6.78 5.20
N GLY A 201 11.66 -6.37 4.47
CA GLY A 201 11.03 -5.05 4.64
C GLY A 201 10.56 -4.78 6.07
N PHE A 202 9.88 -5.77 6.68
CA PHE A 202 9.41 -5.70 8.06
C PHE A 202 10.58 -5.51 9.05
N PHE A 203 11.62 -6.34 8.97
CA PHE A 203 12.77 -6.25 9.88
C PHE A 203 13.53 -4.94 9.71
N VAL A 204 13.79 -4.51 8.47
CA VAL A 204 14.43 -3.21 8.22
C VAL A 204 13.57 -2.08 8.80
N GLY A 205 12.25 -2.11 8.58
CA GLY A 205 11.30 -1.15 9.13
C GLY A 205 11.26 -1.13 10.65
N SER A 206 11.13 -2.29 11.29
CA SER A 206 11.09 -2.41 12.74
C SER A 206 12.40 -2.00 13.39
N ILE A 207 13.55 -2.43 12.87
CA ILE A 207 14.87 -2.03 13.37
C ILE A 207 15.03 -0.51 13.22
N SER A 208 14.73 0.04 12.04
CA SER A 208 14.87 1.46 11.77
C SER A 208 13.94 2.32 12.63
N ALA A 209 12.71 1.85 12.88
CA ALA A 209 11.80 2.51 13.81
C ALA A 209 12.38 2.48 15.23
N LEU A 210 12.71 1.30 15.77
CA LEU A 210 13.24 1.19 17.13
C LEU A 210 14.51 2.02 17.33
N MET A 211 15.40 2.05 16.33
CA MET A 211 16.60 2.88 16.37
C MET A 211 16.30 4.37 16.17
N SER A 212 15.23 4.74 15.46
CA SER A 212 14.87 6.15 15.28
C SER A 212 14.45 6.83 16.57
N LEU A 213 14.05 6.08 17.61
CA LEU A 213 13.87 6.61 18.97
C LEU A 213 15.09 7.37 19.51
N LEU A 214 16.30 7.03 19.05
CA LEU A 214 17.54 7.71 19.45
C LEU A 214 17.71 9.09 18.79
N PHE A 215 17.01 9.34 17.68
CA PHE A 215 17.19 10.53 16.84
C PHE A 215 15.95 11.40 16.73
N ILE A 216 14.75 10.85 17.00
CA ILE A 216 13.51 11.61 17.01
C ILE A 216 13.52 12.55 18.23
N PRO A 217 13.35 13.87 18.03
CA PRO A 217 13.21 14.79 19.14
C PRO A 217 12.05 14.38 20.06
N SER A 218 12.27 14.39 21.38
CA SER A 218 11.28 13.94 22.37
C SER A 218 9.94 14.68 22.29
N VAL A 219 9.95 15.94 21.81
CA VAL A 219 8.75 16.76 21.57
C VAL A 219 7.80 16.10 20.56
N PHE A 220 8.31 15.27 19.65
CA PHE A 220 7.49 14.57 18.66
C PHE A 220 7.01 13.17 19.10
N ILE A 221 7.30 12.78 20.34
CA ILE A 221 6.79 11.55 20.96
C ILE A 221 6.06 11.93 22.25
N VAL A 222 4.76 12.19 22.12
CA VAL A 222 3.90 12.63 23.23
C VAL A 222 3.25 11.48 23.98
N SER A 223 3.20 10.29 23.37
CA SER A 223 2.70 9.04 23.97
C SER A 223 3.19 7.82 23.19
N PRO A 224 3.12 6.60 23.75
CA PRO A 224 3.42 5.37 22.99
C PRO A 224 2.59 5.23 21.71
N TRP A 225 1.34 5.70 21.74
CA TRP A 225 0.43 5.68 20.59
C TRP A 225 0.84 6.66 19.49
N SER A 226 1.39 7.83 19.87
CA SER A 226 1.94 8.78 18.87
C SER A 226 3.13 8.17 18.15
N TYR A 227 4.04 7.54 18.90
CA TYR A 227 5.18 6.87 18.31
C TYR A 227 4.74 5.72 17.39
N LEU A 228 3.76 4.93 17.84
CA LEU A 228 3.24 3.80 17.07
C LEU A 228 2.63 4.27 15.73
N LEU A 229 1.77 5.28 15.75
CA LEU A 229 1.01 5.74 14.58
C LEU A 229 1.83 6.61 13.62
N ASP A 230 2.78 7.40 14.12
CA ASP A 230 3.55 8.34 13.28
C ASP A 230 4.90 7.79 12.80
N TYR A 231 5.47 6.82 13.52
CA TYR A 231 6.82 6.32 13.24
C TYR A 231 6.85 4.81 13.02
N PHE A 232 6.38 4.01 14.00
CA PHE A 232 6.56 2.56 13.93
C PHE A 232 5.74 1.91 12.82
N ILE A 233 4.42 2.14 12.79
CA ILE A 233 3.52 1.60 11.76
C ILE A 233 3.93 2.12 10.37
N PRO A 234 4.18 3.44 10.16
CA PRO A 234 4.67 3.95 8.89
C PRO A 234 5.97 3.31 8.38
N MET A 235 6.91 2.97 9.28
CA MET A 235 8.16 2.32 8.89
C MET A 235 7.99 0.84 8.48
N ILE A 236 6.98 0.13 8.97
CA ILE A 236 6.73 -1.26 8.59
C ILE A 236 5.85 -1.42 7.35
N ILE A 237 4.95 -0.46 7.08
CA ILE A 237 4.01 -0.50 5.94
C ILE A 237 4.68 -0.81 4.59
N PRO A 238 5.87 -0.27 4.25
CA PRO A 238 6.58 -0.60 3.00
C PRO A 238 6.81 -2.10 2.77
N MET A 239 6.76 -2.95 3.80
CA MET A 239 6.84 -4.41 3.67
C MET A 239 5.85 -4.99 2.66
N ILE A 240 4.71 -4.29 2.44
CA ILE A 240 3.66 -4.73 1.53
C ILE A 240 4.17 -4.82 0.08
N ALA A 241 5.21 -4.06 -0.29
CA ALA A 241 5.85 -4.16 -1.61
C ALA A 241 6.35 -5.59 -1.92
N GLY A 242 6.72 -6.37 -0.90
CA GLY A 242 7.13 -7.77 -1.04
C GLY A 242 6.01 -8.71 -1.49
N PHE A 243 4.74 -8.35 -1.24
CA PHE A 243 3.58 -9.07 -1.75
C PHE A 243 3.18 -8.61 -3.16
N MET A 244 3.47 -7.36 -3.51
CA MET A 244 3.05 -6.71 -4.76
C MET A 244 4.07 -6.88 -5.89
N ARG A 245 4.90 -7.93 -5.83
CA ARG A 245 5.95 -8.19 -6.82
C ARG A 245 5.39 -8.38 -8.21
N PHE A 246 6.07 -7.79 -9.17
CA PHE A 246 5.82 -7.99 -10.59
C PHE A 246 7.15 -8.11 -11.33
N LYS A 247 7.07 -8.56 -12.58
CA LYS A 247 8.25 -8.73 -13.42
C LYS A 247 8.83 -7.36 -13.77
N VAL A 248 10.01 -7.05 -13.23
CA VAL A 248 10.74 -5.83 -13.56
C VAL A 248 11.60 -6.12 -14.78
N ASN A 249 11.11 -5.69 -15.94
CA ASN A 249 11.82 -5.75 -17.21
C ASN A 249 12.14 -4.34 -17.70
N ASN A 250 13.08 -4.24 -18.64
CA ASN A 250 13.34 -3.01 -19.39
C ASN A 250 12.22 -2.67 -20.39
N ASP A 251 11.21 -3.52 -20.50
CA ASP A 251 10.06 -3.35 -21.37
C ASP A 251 9.26 -2.11 -20.94
N LYS A 252 8.97 -1.21 -21.91
CA LYS A 252 8.22 0.03 -21.67
C LYS A 252 6.69 -0.20 -21.63
N LYS A 253 6.22 -1.35 -21.14
CA LYS A 253 4.79 -1.65 -21.07
C LYS A 253 4.08 -0.72 -20.08
N ASN A 254 2.91 -0.19 -20.46
CA ASN A 254 2.11 0.69 -19.62
C ASN A 254 1.75 0.06 -18.27
N ILE A 255 1.44 -1.25 -18.26
CA ILE A 255 1.12 -1.97 -17.03
C ILE A 255 2.27 -1.97 -16.01
N THR A 256 3.53 -1.98 -16.48
CA THR A 256 4.70 -1.92 -15.59
C THR A 256 4.77 -0.58 -14.86
N TYR A 257 4.42 0.53 -15.53
CA TYR A 257 4.32 1.85 -14.90
C TYR A 257 3.17 1.94 -13.93
N VAL A 258 1.99 1.40 -14.31
CA VAL A 258 0.83 1.33 -13.42
C VAL A 258 1.14 0.49 -12.17
N ASN A 259 1.91 -0.59 -12.29
CA ASN A 259 2.33 -1.38 -11.14
C ASN A 259 3.23 -0.59 -10.17
N TYR A 260 4.12 0.29 -10.67
CA TYR A 260 4.87 1.19 -9.79
C TYR A 260 3.97 2.19 -9.07
N ILE A 261 2.98 2.77 -9.78
CA ILE A 261 1.98 3.67 -9.20
C ILE A 261 1.21 2.93 -8.10
N ILE A 262 0.72 1.72 -8.38
CA ILE A 262 -0.01 0.88 -7.42
C ILE A 262 0.82 0.67 -6.15
N ILE A 263 2.11 0.31 -6.26
CA ILE A 263 2.98 0.12 -5.09
C ILE A 263 3.17 1.42 -4.31
N CYS A 264 3.64 2.49 -4.96
CA CYS A 264 3.98 3.73 -4.27
C CYS A 264 2.74 4.37 -3.64
N PHE A 265 1.62 4.39 -4.37
CA PHE A 265 0.37 4.97 -3.90
C PHE A 265 -0.24 4.15 -2.75
N SER A 266 -0.17 2.81 -2.80
CA SER A 266 -0.66 1.97 -1.70
C SER A 266 0.15 2.17 -0.41
N ILE A 267 1.48 2.23 -0.52
CA ILE A 267 2.37 2.43 0.62
C ILE A 267 2.15 3.81 1.25
N ILE A 268 2.18 4.87 0.42
CA ILE A 268 1.95 6.24 0.91
C ILE A 268 0.53 6.42 1.45
N GLY A 269 -0.49 5.84 0.81
CA GLY A 269 -1.86 5.91 1.29
C GLY A 269 -2.02 5.27 2.67
N LEU A 270 -1.45 4.09 2.90
CA LEU A 270 -1.50 3.44 4.20
C LEU A 270 -0.70 4.19 5.27
N ILE A 271 0.46 4.77 4.91
CA ILE A 271 1.24 5.64 5.81
C ILE A 271 0.42 6.86 6.21
N ALA A 272 -0.16 7.56 5.23
CA ALA A 272 -1.00 8.73 5.46
C ALA A 272 -2.20 8.39 6.34
N LEU A 273 -2.85 7.24 6.14
CA LEU A 273 -3.95 6.80 7.01
C LEU A 273 -3.51 6.63 8.47
N SER A 274 -2.36 6.01 8.72
CA SER A 274 -1.80 5.88 10.08
C SER A 274 -1.57 7.24 10.73
N GLN A 275 -0.95 8.17 10.00
CA GLN A 275 -0.64 9.51 10.50
C GLN A 275 -1.87 10.42 10.62
N ILE A 276 -2.91 10.21 9.79
CA ILE A 276 -4.21 10.88 9.95
C ILE A 276 -4.86 10.44 11.26
N LEU A 277 -4.84 9.14 11.56
CA LEU A 277 -5.36 8.62 12.84
C LEU A 277 -4.58 9.19 14.03
N GLY A 278 -3.24 9.24 13.95
CA GLY A 278 -2.40 9.91 14.95
C GLY A 278 -2.74 11.39 15.09
N GLY A 279 -2.89 12.08 13.96
CA GLY A 279 -3.30 13.49 13.88
C GLY A 279 -4.60 13.78 14.61
N VAL A 280 -5.65 13.00 14.31
CA VAL A 280 -6.98 13.20 14.88
C VAL A 280 -7.06 12.79 16.35
N ILE A 281 -6.54 11.61 16.70
CA ILE A 281 -6.73 11.03 18.03
C ILE A 281 -5.80 11.69 19.05
N ILE A 282 -4.60 12.13 18.63
CA ILE A 282 -3.52 12.53 19.53
C ILE A 282 -3.14 14.01 19.31
N TRP A 283 -2.75 14.39 18.09
CA TRP A 283 -2.16 15.74 17.90
C TRP A 283 -3.19 16.85 18.04
N THR A 284 -4.35 16.73 17.40
CA THR A 284 -5.41 17.75 17.47
C THR A 284 -6.14 17.76 18.83
N THR A 285 -6.02 16.70 19.62
CA THR A 285 -6.59 16.64 20.97
C THR A 285 -5.64 17.23 22.01
N LEU A 286 -4.34 16.97 21.90
CA LEU A 286 -3.31 17.54 22.77
C LEU A 286 -2.97 19.00 22.43
N PHE A 287 -3.06 19.36 21.14
CA PHE A 287 -2.74 20.70 20.64
C PHE A 287 -3.93 21.29 19.86
N PRO A 288 -5.08 21.53 20.51
CA PRO A 288 -6.27 22.03 19.82
C PRO A 288 -6.04 23.39 19.13
N ALA A 289 -5.11 24.20 19.63
CA ALA A 289 -4.73 25.48 19.03
C ALA A 289 -3.97 25.35 17.71
N SER A 290 -3.44 24.16 17.36
CA SER A 290 -2.80 23.93 16.06
C SER A 290 -3.81 23.77 14.93
N VAL A 291 -5.07 23.47 15.25
CA VAL A 291 -6.15 23.33 14.27
C VAL A 291 -6.53 24.71 13.76
N TRP A 292 -6.68 24.85 12.44
CA TRP A 292 -7.06 26.12 11.83
C TRP A 292 -8.39 26.64 12.41
N PRO A 293 -8.50 27.94 12.75
CA PRO A 293 -9.72 28.50 13.34
C PRO A 293 -10.96 28.18 12.49
N GLY A 294 -11.97 27.57 13.13
CA GLY A 294 -13.23 27.21 12.48
C GLY A 294 -13.24 25.87 11.72
N TYR A 295 -12.14 25.13 11.68
CA TYR A 295 -12.05 23.84 10.99
C TYR A 295 -12.10 22.65 11.97
N SER A 296 -12.49 21.48 11.46
CA SER A 296 -12.53 20.24 12.26
C SER A 296 -11.15 19.59 12.37
N ASN A 297 -10.94 18.84 13.44
CA ASN A 297 -9.73 18.04 13.67
C ASN A 297 -9.43 17.08 12.51
N TRP A 298 -10.47 16.43 11.98
CA TRP A 298 -10.36 15.52 10.84
C TRP A 298 -9.87 16.23 9.59
N LEU A 299 -10.49 17.35 9.22
CA LEU A 299 -10.10 18.08 8.03
C LEU A 299 -8.66 18.57 8.11
N TYR A 300 -8.27 19.13 9.26
CA TYR A 300 -6.88 19.53 9.51
C TYR A 300 -5.92 18.35 9.33
N ALA A 301 -6.16 17.23 10.01
CA ALA A 301 -5.29 16.06 9.95
C ALA A 301 -5.21 15.45 8.54
N ILE A 302 -6.32 15.40 7.79
CA ILE A 302 -6.36 14.91 6.41
C ILE A 302 -5.51 15.80 5.50
N VAL A 303 -5.76 17.11 5.51
CA VAL A 303 -5.04 18.04 4.62
C VAL A 303 -3.56 18.08 4.96
N TYR A 304 -3.23 18.14 6.25
CA TYR A 304 -1.85 18.16 6.72
C TYR A 304 -1.06 16.94 6.26
N ASN A 305 -1.59 15.74 6.49
CA ASN A 305 -0.93 14.49 6.10
C ASN A 305 -0.97 14.26 4.59
N PHE A 306 -1.98 14.77 3.87
CA PHE A 306 -1.99 14.74 2.42
C PHE A 306 -0.82 15.54 1.82
N ILE A 307 -0.56 16.75 2.34
CA ILE A 307 0.58 17.57 1.91
C ILE A 307 1.90 16.83 2.21
N HIS A 308 2.08 16.38 3.44
CA HIS A 308 3.29 15.65 3.85
C HIS A 308 3.55 14.40 2.98
N SER A 309 2.54 13.57 2.81
CA SER A 309 2.71 12.22 2.25
C SER A 309 2.55 12.19 0.73
N PHE A 310 1.53 12.86 0.18
CA PHE A 310 1.24 12.83 -1.26
C PHE A 310 1.86 13.98 -2.05
N LEU A 311 1.99 15.18 -1.48
CA LEU A 311 2.59 16.30 -2.22
C LEU A 311 4.13 16.24 -2.18
N PHE A 312 4.71 15.93 -1.02
CA PHE A 312 6.17 15.93 -0.87
C PHE A 312 6.80 14.56 -1.10
N THR A 313 6.31 13.52 -0.43
CA THR A 313 7.01 12.23 -0.40
C THR A 313 6.70 11.36 -1.62
N TYR A 314 5.43 11.24 -2.00
CA TYR A 314 5.00 10.38 -3.11
C TYR A 314 5.70 10.67 -4.45
N PRO A 315 5.88 11.92 -4.92
CA PRO A 315 6.54 12.16 -6.19
C PRO A 315 7.98 11.66 -6.21
N ILE A 316 8.71 11.82 -5.11
CA ILE A 316 10.08 11.32 -4.96
C ILE A 316 10.08 9.80 -5.01
N MET A 317 9.19 9.13 -4.27
CA MET A 317 9.04 7.68 -4.36
C MET A 317 8.70 7.22 -5.78
N GLN A 318 7.78 7.91 -6.45
CA GLN A 318 7.33 7.56 -7.79
C GLN A 318 8.44 7.72 -8.86
N ILE A 319 9.45 8.56 -8.61
CA ILE A 319 10.63 8.70 -9.48
C ILE A 319 11.70 7.67 -9.11
N VAL A 320 12.04 7.56 -7.83
CA VAL A 320 13.19 6.77 -7.37
C VAL A 320 12.92 5.27 -7.39
N ILE A 321 11.73 4.83 -6.95
CA ILE A 321 11.41 3.39 -6.86
C ILE A 321 11.48 2.70 -8.23
N PRO A 322 10.88 3.21 -9.33
CA PRO A 322 11.02 2.58 -10.64
C PRO A 322 12.47 2.46 -11.10
N LEU A 323 13.29 3.49 -10.88
CA LEU A 323 14.70 3.50 -11.27
C LEU A 323 15.50 2.47 -10.46
N ALA A 324 15.35 2.49 -9.13
CA ALA A 324 16.04 1.58 -8.23
C ALA A 324 15.66 0.12 -8.49
N LEU A 325 14.37 -0.17 -8.65
CA LEU A 325 13.91 -1.54 -8.90
C LEU A 325 14.37 -2.07 -10.25
N ARG A 326 14.40 -1.25 -11.31
CA ARG A 326 14.94 -1.66 -12.62
C ARG A 326 16.43 -1.98 -12.56
N GLY A 327 17.20 -1.25 -11.77
CA GLY A 327 18.63 -1.52 -11.61
C GLY A 327 18.93 -2.72 -10.71
N LEU A 328 18.25 -2.81 -9.56
CA LEU A 328 18.63 -3.74 -8.49
C LEU A 328 17.91 -5.10 -8.57
N ALA A 329 16.62 -5.11 -8.90
CA ALA A 329 15.83 -6.34 -8.83
C ALA A 329 16.31 -7.43 -9.81
N PRO A 330 16.63 -7.13 -11.09
CA PRO A 330 17.16 -8.13 -12.01
C PRO A 330 18.50 -8.70 -11.54
N VAL A 331 19.40 -7.85 -11.04
CA VAL A 331 20.73 -8.26 -10.56
C VAL A 331 20.60 -9.18 -9.35
N PHE A 332 19.75 -8.82 -8.39
CA PHE A 332 19.50 -9.63 -7.21
C PHE A 332 18.90 -11.00 -7.60
N TRP A 333 17.85 -11.03 -8.41
CA TRP A 333 17.20 -12.29 -8.78
C TRP A 333 18.09 -13.20 -9.65
N GLN A 334 18.86 -12.64 -10.58
CA GLN A 334 19.80 -13.41 -11.40
C GLN A 334 20.93 -14.02 -10.58
N ARG A 335 21.49 -13.26 -9.63
CA ARG A 335 22.64 -13.72 -8.83
C ARG A 335 22.24 -14.62 -7.67
N TYR A 336 21.12 -14.35 -7.01
CA TYR A 336 20.77 -14.99 -5.73
C TYR A 336 19.66 -16.01 -5.82
N LEU A 337 18.65 -15.77 -6.66
CA LEU A 337 17.52 -16.68 -6.73
C LEU A 337 17.72 -17.83 -7.70
N LYS A 338 18.78 -17.83 -8.55
CA LYS A 338 19.06 -18.81 -9.63
C LYS A 338 17.83 -19.68 -9.79
N TYR A 339 16.79 -19.15 -10.46
CA TYR A 339 15.58 -19.93 -10.69
C TYR A 339 16.10 -21.23 -11.29
N ASP A 340 16.04 -22.31 -10.50
CA ASP A 340 16.65 -23.57 -10.86
C ASP A 340 16.18 -23.88 -12.29
N ASN A 341 17.14 -24.01 -13.21
CA ASN A 341 16.84 -24.52 -14.55
C ASN A 341 16.10 -25.85 -14.43
#